data_AF-A0A2N9IEU7-F1
#
_entry.id   AF-A0A2N9IEU7-F1
#
_cell.length_a   1.000
_cell.length_b   1.000
_cell.length_c   1.000
_cell.angle_alpha   90.00
_cell.angle_beta   90.00
_cell.angle_gamma   90.00
#
_symmetry.space_group_name_H-M   'P 1'
#
loop_
_entity.id
_entity.type
_entity.pdbx_description
1 polymer ?
#
loop_
_entity_poly.entity_id
_entity_poly.type
_entity_poly.pdbx_seq_one_letter_code
_entity_poly.pdbx_strand_id
1 'polypeptide(L)'
;MGRKKKVKGGKLSRFVNTPEAMAVFWHVYEIPDDVGLKYVHWFDALVPAAGDLLLPVVAIVEGGIRFPMDPLMADFLSYLRLSPSQVNPNVFRIVMGTAVLNRRLGLELGIHDILRTYILHHNTKTEAYSLRPRDVDFTLVNGLPDTNRGFDECRHRRKIF
;
A
#
# COMPACT_ATOMS: atom_id res chain seq x y z
N MET A 1 4.23 32.89 24.01
CA MET A 1 4.59 31.46 24.04
C MET A 1 3.60 30.66 23.20
N GLY A 2 4.00 30.26 21.98
CA GLY A 2 3.14 29.56 21.04
C GLY A 2 2.91 28.11 21.45
N ARG A 3 1.64 27.70 21.63
CA ARG A 3 1.26 26.29 21.79
C ARG A 3 1.66 25.54 20.53
N LYS A 4 2.66 24.63 20.62
CA LYS A 4 2.92 23.63 19.57
C LYS A 4 1.65 22.81 19.38
N LYS A 5 0.91 23.04 18.30
CA LYS A 5 -0.21 22.17 17.90
C LYS A 5 0.37 20.78 17.66
N LYS A 6 0.06 19.81 18.52
CA LYS A 6 0.26 18.38 18.23
C LYS A 6 -0.46 18.09 16.92
N VAL A 7 0.30 17.85 15.85
CA VAL A 7 -0.23 17.45 14.55
C VAL A 7 -0.93 16.10 14.75
N LYS A 8 -2.28 16.11 14.82
CA LYS A 8 -3.08 14.89 14.93
C LYS A 8 -2.83 14.05 13.68
N GLY A 9 -2.17 12.91 13.84
CA GLY A 9 -1.92 12.01 12.73
C GLY A 9 -3.19 11.41 12.12
N GLY A 10 -3.08 10.87 10.89
CA GLY A 10 -4.16 10.08 10.28
C GLY A 10 -4.52 8.83 11.10
N LYS A 11 -5.67 8.22 10.80
CA LYS A 11 -6.26 7.10 11.57
C LYS A 11 -5.31 5.90 11.78
N LEU A 12 -4.43 5.64 10.82
CA LEU A 12 -3.45 4.55 10.88
C LEU A 12 -2.17 4.91 11.64
N SER A 13 -1.97 6.18 11.97
CA SER A 13 -0.74 6.60 12.63
C SER A 13 -0.61 6.12 14.06
N ARG A 14 -1.72 5.79 14.72
CA ARG A 14 -1.72 5.16 16.05
C ARG A 14 -0.98 3.83 16.08
N PHE A 15 -0.78 3.19 14.93
CA PHE A 15 -0.04 1.94 14.85
C PHE A 15 1.46 2.16 14.95
N VAL A 16 1.97 3.37 14.69
CA VAL A 16 3.43 3.58 14.47
C VAL A 16 3.95 4.94 14.91
N ASN A 17 3.14 5.71 15.64
CA ASN A 17 3.51 7.05 16.12
C ASN A 17 4.36 7.03 17.40
N THR A 18 4.50 5.89 18.06
CA THR A 18 5.38 5.72 19.22
C THR A 18 6.27 4.48 19.03
N PRO A 19 7.42 4.39 19.69
CA PRO A 19 8.28 3.21 19.64
C PRO A 19 7.56 1.93 20.07
N GLU A 20 6.69 2.01 21.08
CA GLU A 20 5.91 0.87 21.57
C GLU A 20 4.88 0.41 20.53
N ALA A 21 4.19 1.35 19.88
CA ALA A 21 3.26 1.05 18.80
C ALA A 21 4.00 0.42 17.61
N MET A 22 5.17 0.95 17.25
CA MET A 22 6.03 0.39 16.20
C MET A 22 6.48 -1.03 16.54
N ALA A 23 6.87 -1.32 17.78
CA ALA A 23 7.24 -2.67 18.20
C ALA A 23 6.06 -3.65 18.08
N VAL A 24 4.86 -3.23 18.48
CA VAL A 24 3.63 -4.03 18.29
C VAL A 24 3.35 -4.23 16.80
N PHE A 25 3.49 -3.18 15.98
CA PHE A 25 3.32 -3.27 14.53
C PHE A 25 4.28 -4.27 13.91
N TRP A 26 5.56 -4.23 14.32
CA TRP A 26 6.59 -5.16 13.88
C TRP A 26 6.17 -6.61 14.11
N HIS A 27 5.66 -6.91 15.31
CA HIS A 27 5.23 -8.25 15.68
C HIS A 27 3.94 -8.69 14.97
N VAL A 28 2.91 -7.81 14.92
CA VAL A 28 1.61 -8.12 14.31
C VAL A 28 1.72 -8.39 12.81
N TYR A 29 2.65 -7.72 12.14
CA TYR A 29 2.86 -7.84 10.70
C TYR A 29 4.04 -8.74 10.33
N GLU A 30 4.61 -9.44 11.30
CA GLU A 30 5.69 -10.42 11.14
C GLU A 30 6.85 -9.88 10.30
N ILE A 31 7.26 -8.64 10.60
CA ILE A 31 8.30 -7.98 9.81
C ILE A 31 9.66 -8.57 10.20
N PRO A 32 10.47 -9.05 9.24
CA PRO A 32 11.77 -9.65 9.55
C PRO A 32 12.73 -8.68 10.26
N ASP A 33 13.64 -9.21 11.07
CA ASP A 33 14.62 -8.42 11.83
C ASP A 33 15.66 -7.72 10.93
N ASP A 34 15.86 -8.22 9.71
CA ASP A 34 16.75 -7.62 8.69
C ASP A 34 16.08 -6.48 7.90
N VAL A 35 14.79 -6.22 8.15
CA VAL A 35 14.05 -5.10 7.54
C VAL A 35 14.01 -3.92 8.50
N GLY A 36 14.77 -2.88 8.16
CA GLY A 36 14.70 -1.60 8.86
C GLY A 36 13.41 -0.85 8.53
N LEU A 37 12.58 -0.55 9.54
CA LEU A 37 11.43 0.33 9.40
C LEU A 37 11.65 1.67 10.07
N LYS A 38 11.34 2.74 9.35
CA LYS A 38 11.33 4.09 9.89
C LYS A 38 10.04 4.79 9.50
N TYR A 39 9.26 5.18 10.49
CA TYR A 39 8.10 6.02 10.21
C TYR A 39 8.55 7.43 9.84
N VAL A 40 8.12 7.90 8.67
CA VAL A 40 8.41 9.25 8.18
C VAL A 40 7.11 10.01 7.92
N HIS A 41 7.02 11.23 8.43
CA HIS A 41 5.92 12.10 8.07
C HIS A 41 6.13 12.58 6.63
N TRP A 42 5.07 12.63 5.83
CA TRP A 42 5.18 12.92 4.39
C TRP A 42 5.86 14.23 4.02
N PHE A 43 5.79 15.22 4.91
CA PHE A 43 6.43 16.51 4.67
C PHE A 43 7.96 16.37 4.67
N ASP A 44 8.46 15.37 5.41
CA ASP A 44 9.88 15.03 5.56
C ASP A 44 10.26 13.85 4.65
N ALA A 45 9.30 13.30 3.90
CA ALA A 45 9.51 12.24 2.96
C ALA A 45 10.15 12.79 1.68
N LEU A 46 11.48 12.87 1.71
CA LEU A 46 12.28 13.11 0.52
C LEU A 46 12.37 11.83 -0.32
N VAL A 47 12.92 11.97 -1.52
CA VAL A 47 13.28 10.81 -2.36
C VAL A 47 14.09 9.83 -1.48
N PRO A 48 13.63 8.58 -1.32
CA PRO A 48 14.31 7.61 -0.47
C PRO A 48 15.75 7.41 -0.95
N ALA A 49 16.66 7.14 -0.03
CA ALA A 49 18.03 6.83 -0.40
C ALA A 49 18.06 5.56 -1.28
N ALA A 50 19.13 5.38 -2.04
CA ALA A 50 19.29 4.17 -2.84
C ALA A 50 19.24 2.93 -1.92
N GLY A 51 18.23 2.07 -2.12
CA GLY A 51 17.97 0.90 -1.29
C GLY A 51 16.77 1.02 -0.35
N ASP A 52 16.28 2.24 -0.11
CA ASP A 52 15.09 2.46 0.72
C ASP A 52 13.80 2.42 -0.11
N LEU A 53 12.73 1.88 0.47
CA LEU A 53 11.41 1.80 -0.15
C LEU A 53 10.39 2.58 0.66
N LEU A 54 9.83 3.64 0.08
CA LEU A 54 8.70 4.33 0.68
C LEU A 54 7.40 3.54 0.47
N LEU A 55 6.80 3.09 1.58
CA LEU A 55 5.59 2.28 1.57
C LEU A 55 4.53 2.94 2.46
N PRO A 56 3.35 3.32 1.93
CA PRO A 56 2.32 3.90 2.77
C PRO A 56 1.79 2.86 3.77
N VAL A 57 1.54 3.28 5.02
CA VAL A 57 1.10 2.38 6.12
C VAL A 57 -0.07 1.47 5.72
N VAL A 58 -0.99 2.06 4.96
CA VAL A 58 -2.19 1.39 4.44
C VAL A 58 -1.87 0.19 3.55
N ALA A 59 -0.72 0.16 2.87
CA ALA A 59 -0.32 -0.97 2.03
C ALA A 59 -0.08 -2.25 2.86
N ILE A 60 0.45 -2.12 4.07
CA ILE A 60 0.67 -3.26 4.97
C ILE A 60 -0.64 -3.63 5.68
N VAL A 61 -1.34 -2.63 6.23
CA VAL A 61 -2.53 -2.81 7.08
C VAL A 61 -3.75 -3.27 6.27
N GLU A 62 -4.04 -2.57 5.17
CA GLU A 62 -5.23 -2.81 4.35
C GLU A 62 -4.88 -3.46 3.01
N GLY A 63 -3.68 -3.19 2.49
CA GLY A 63 -3.18 -3.73 1.22
C GLY A 63 -2.65 -5.16 1.31
N GLY A 64 -2.41 -5.68 2.51
CA GLY A 64 -1.92 -7.05 2.72
C GLY A 64 -0.45 -7.26 2.33
N ILE A 65 0.34 -6.19 2.18
CA ILE A 65 1.77 -6.31 1.93
C ILE A 65 2.46 -6.96 3.13
N ARG A 66 3.35 -7.91 2.82
CA ARG A 66 4.25 -8.58 3.77
C ARG A 66 5.67 -8.48 3.24
N PHE A 67 6.64 -8.72 4.12
CA PHE A 67 8.06 -8.64 3.80
C PHE A 67 8.68 -10.05 3.80
N PRO A 68 9.55 -10.38 2.82
CA PRO A 68 9.85 -9.58 1.62
C PRO A 68 8.61 -9.39 0.73
N MET A 69 8.58 -8.28 -0.03
CA MET A 69 7.45 -7.97 -0.92
C MET A 69 7.26 -9.08 -1.94
N ASP A 70 6.01 -9.51 -2.15
CA ASP A 70 5.71 -10.56 -3.12
C ASP A 70 6.19 -10.17 -4.53
N PRO A 71 6.85 -11.08 -5.27
CA PRO A 71 7.37 -10.79 -6.60
C PRO A 71 6.32 -10.24 -7.56
N LEU A 72 5.08 -10.73 -7.51
CA LEU A 72 4.00 -10.23 -8.37
C LEU A 72 3.75 -8.74 -8.13
N MET A 73 3.83 -8.30 -6.88
CA MET A 73 3.65 -6.89 -6.54
C MET A 73 4.85 -6.03 -6.94
N ALA A 74 6.06 -6.50 -6.66
CA ALA A 74 7.28 -5.81 -7.05
C ALA A 74 7.37 -5.65 -8.58
N ASP A 75 7.12 -6.72 -9.32
CA ASP A 75 7.13 -6.73 -10.78
C ASP A 75 5.99 -5.88 -11.35
N PHE A 76 4.80 -5.91 -10.74
CA PHE A 76 3.68 -5.07 -11.18
C PHE A 76 4.01 -3.57 -11.08
N LEU A 77 4.57 -3.13 -9.95
CA LEU A 77 4.99 -1.74 -9.75
C LEU A 77 6.13 -1.36 -10.71
N SER A 78 7.10 -2.25 -10.89
CA SER A 78 8.22 -2.07 -11.82
C SER A 78 7.75 -1.94 -13.28
N TYR A 79 6.87 -2.85 -13.72
CA TYR A 79 6.30 -2.89 -15.06
C TYR A 79 5.57 -1.58 -15.41
N LEU A 80 4.83 -1.02 -14.46
CA LEU A 80 4.11 0.25 -14.63
C LEU A 80 4.96 1.49 -14.30
N ARG A 81 6.21 1.31 -13.85
CA ARG A 81 7.10 2.38 -13.37
C ARG A 81 6.48 3.23 -12.27
N LEU A 82 5.80 2.58 -11.32
CA LEU A 82 5.12 3.23 -10.21
C LEU A 82 5.83 2.95 -8.88
N SER A 83 5.94 3.98 -8.05
CA SER A 83 6.28 3.84 -6.63
C SER A 83 5.04 3.36 -5.84
N PRO A 84 5.21 2.57 -4.76
CA PRO A 84 4.09 2.25 -3.87
C PRO A 84 3.34 3.49 -3.34
N SER A 85 4.03 4.61 -3.20
CA SER A 85 3.44 5.88 -2.76
C SER A 85 2.48 6.51 -3.79
N GLN A 86 2.55 6.09 -5.06
CA GLN A 86 1.74 6.62 -6.17
C GLN A 86 0.47 5.80 -6.43
N VAL A 87 0.28 4.66 -5.76
CA VAL A 87 -0.87 3.79 -5.98
C VAL A 87 -1.86 3.83 -4.81
N ASN A 88 -3.15 3.66 -5.13
CA ASN A 88 -4.21 3.55 -4.15
C ASN A 88 -4.17 2.17 -3.44
N PRO A 89 -4.76 2.04 -2.23
CA PRO A 89 -4.81 0.78 -1.49
C PRO A 89 -5.46 -0.34 -2.28
N ASN A 90 -6.40 0.00 -3.16
CA ASN A 90 -7.05 -0.99 -4.02
C ASN A 90 -6.06 -1.73 -4.94
N VAL A 91 -4.98 -1.08 -5.38
CA VAL A 91 -3.95 -1.73 -6.20
C VAL A 91 -3.26 -2.81 -5.39
N PHE A 92 -2.81 -2.50 -4.17
CA PHE A 92 -2.22 -3.49 -3.28
C PHE A 92 -3.14 -4.67 -3.05
N ARG A 93 -4.42 -4.40 -2.77
CA ARG A 93 -5.40 -5.46 -2.48
C ARG A 93 -5.67 -6.38 -3.68
N ILE A 94 -5.75 -5.83 -4.89
CA ILE A 94 -5.98 -6.63 -6.10
C ILE A 94 -4.74 -7.46 -6.44
N VAL A 95 -3.55 -6.85 -6.42
CA VAL A 95 -2.31 -7.56 -6.78
C VAL A 95 -1.98 -8.63 -5.73
N MET A 96 -2.03 -8.28 -4.44
CA MET A 96 -1.80 -9.25 -3.36
C MET A 96 -2.90 -10.31 -3.28
N GLY A 97 -4.15 -9.94 -3.56
CA GLY A 97 -5.25 -10.91 -3.66
C GLY A 97 -5.01 -11.93 -4.78
N THR A 98 -4.49 -11.47 -5.92
CA THR A 98 -4.09 -12.34 -7.03
C THR A 98 -2.94 -13.27 -6.63
N ALA A 99 -1.92 -12.76 -5.94
CA ALA A 99 -0.81 -13.58 -5.43
C ALA A 99 -1.31 -14.67 -4.46
N VAL A 100 -2.25 -14.34 -3.57
CA VAL A 100 -2.87 -15.32 -2.67
C VAL A 100 -3.70 -16.35 -3.44
N LEU A 101 -4.44 -15.95 -4.47
CA LEU A 101 -5.18 -16.88 -5.33
C LEU A 101 -4.24 -17.84 -6.06
N ASN A 102 -3.14 -17.34 -6.63
CA ASN A 102 -2.11 -18.17 -7.26
C ASN A 102 -1.59 -19.25 -6.31
N ARG A 103 -1.22 -18.87 -5.08
CA ARG A 103 -0.72 -19.80 -4.06
C ARG A 103 -1.77 -20.82 -3.62
N ARG A 104 -3.04 -20.43 -3.50
CA ARG A 104 -4.11 -21.31 -3.00
C ARG A 104 -4.64 -22.28 -4.05
N LEU A 105 -4.70 -21.83 -5.31
CA LEU A 105 -5.33 -22.58 -6.40
C LEU A 105 -4.31 -23.16 -7.38
N GLY A 106 -3.01 -22.91 -7.18
CA GLY A 106 -1.96 -23.36 -8.11
C GLY A 106 -2.04 -22.66 -9.47
N LEU A 107 -2.46 -21.40 -9.48
CA LEU A 107 -2.56 -20.59 -10.71
C LEU A 107 -1.28 -19.78 -10.93
N GLU A 108 -1.08 -19.35 -12.16
CA GLU A 108 0.06 -18.52 -12.58
C GLU A 108 -0.44 -17.18 -13.16
N LEU A 109 -1.43 -16.56 -12.53
CA LEU A 109 -1.97 -15.27 -12.96
C LEU A 109 -0.89 -14.18 -12.80
N GLY A 110 -0.57 -13.52 -13.91
CA GLY A 110 0.47 -12.50 -13.96
C GLY A 110 -0.07 -11.08 -14.11
N ILE A 111 0.86 -10.15 -14.33
CA ILE A 111 0.57 -8.73 -14.56
C ILE A 111 -0.39 -8.55 -15.75
N HIS A 112 -0.20 -9.33 -16.81
CA HIS A 112 -1.05 -9.26 -18.00
C HIS A 112 -2.49 -9.68 -17.74
N ASP A 113 -2.73 -10.67 -16.88
CA ASP A 113 -4.09 -11.07 -16.49
C ASP A 113 -4.76 -9.98 -15.66
N ILE A 114 -4.02 -9.37 -14.74
CA ILE A 114 -4.51 -8.22 -13.97
C ILE A 114 -4.86 -7.05 -14.91
N LEU A 115 -4.00 -6.69 -15.86
CA LEU A 115 -4.26 -5.58 -16.80
C LEU A 115 -5.31 -5.92 -17.87
N ARG A 116 -5.56 -7.20 -18.11
CA ARG A 116 -6.68 -7.70 -18.93
C ARG A 116 -7.99 -7.53 -18.18
N THR A 117 -8.04 -7.81 -16.88
CA THR A 117 -9.28 -7.69 -16.09
C THR A 117 -9.55 -6.27 -15.59
N TYR A 118 -8.50 -5.49 -15.32
CA TYR A 118 -8.60 -4.16 -14.72
C TYR A 118 -7.95 -3.09 -15.60
N ILE A 119 -8.53 -1.88 -15.58
CA ILE A 119 -7.96 -0.67 -16.16
C ILE A 119 -7.21 0.09 -15.08
N LEU A 120 -5.97 0.46 -15.39
CA LEU A 120 -5.22 1.42 -14.60
C LEU A 120 -5.79 2.82 -14.82
N HIS A 121 -6.42 3.37 -13.79
CA HIS A 121 -7.02 4.69 -13.79
C HIS A 121 -6.17 5.67 -12.98
N HIS A 122 -5.68 6.72 -13.63
CA HIS A 122 -4.99 7.83 -12.98
C HIS A 122 -5.98 8.90 -12.50
N ASN A 123 -6.01 9.19 -11.20
CA ASN A 123 -6.83 10.26 -10.64
C ASN A 123 -6.01 11.54 -10.46
N THR A 124 -6.13 12.49 -11.39
CA THR A 124 -5.41 13.77 -11.42
C THR A 124 -5.71 14.72 -10.26
N LYS A 125 -6.85 14.57 -9.56
CA LYS A 125 -7.09 15.40 -8.35
C LYS A 125 -6.17 15.00 -7.22
N THR A 126 -5.84 13.72 -7.20
CA THR A 126 -5.11 13.14 -6.11
C THR A 126 -3.65 12.89 -6.53
N GLU A 127 -3.38 12.61 -7.81
CA GLU A 127 -2.12 12.08 -8.36
C GLU A 127 -1.86 10.65 -7.86
N ALA A 128 -2.88 9.78 -7.89
CA ALA A 128 -2.69 8.35 -7.63
C ALA A 128 -3.35 7.47 -8.67
N TYR A 129 -2.77 6.29 -8.82
CA TYR A 129 -3.24 5.24 -9.71
C TYR A 129 -4.10 4.23 -8.95
N SER A 130 -5.16 3.77 -9.61
CA SER A 130 -6.08 2.78 -9.08
C SER A 130 -6.43 1.76 -10.15
N LEU A 131 -6.74 0.53 -9.77
CA LEU A 131 -7.27 -0.47 -10.68
C LEU A 131 -8.81 -0.47 -10.65
N ARG A 132 -9.45 -0.32 -11.81
CA ARG A 132 -10.90 -0.41 -11.96
C ARG A 132 -11.25 -1.65 -12.77
N PRO A 133 -12.23 -2.47 -12.37
CA PRO A 133 -12.68 -3.57 -13.20
C PRO A 133 -13.08 -3.07 -14.59
N ARG A 134 -12.72 -3.81 -15.64
CA ARG A 134 -13.26 -3.59 -16.99
C ARG A 134 -14.72 -4.01 -17.06
N ASP A 135 -15.03 -5.08 -16.36
CA ASP A 135 -16.36 -5.63 -16.19
C ASP A 135 -16.54 -5.92 -14.70
N VAL A 136 -17.60 -5.38 -14.12
CA VAL A 136 -17.88 -5.51 -12.68
C VAL A 136 -18.31 -6.93 -12.30
N ASP A 137 -18.83 -7.69 -13.27
CA ASP A 137 -19.27 -9.07 -13.08
C ASP A 137 -18.10 -10.05 -13.21
N PHE A 138 -16.98 -9.62 -13.80
CA PHE A 138 -15.78 -10.43 -14.02
C PHE A 138 -14.55 -9.79 -13.39
N THR A 139 -14.32 -10.07 -12.10
CA THR A 139 -13.13 -9.63 -11.38
C THR A 139 -12.30 -10.81 -10.87
N LEU A 140 -10.97 -10.66 -10.83
CA LEU A 140 -10.06 -11.71 -10.32
C LEU A 140 -10.20 -11.85 -8.81
N VAL A 141 -10.28 -10.72 -8.10
CA VAL A 141 -10.34 -10.68 -6.64
C VAL A 141 -11.68 -10.12 -6.20
N ASN A 142 -12.53 -11.01 -5.68
CA ASN A 142 -13.87 -10.69 -5.16
C ASN A 142 -13.85 -10.41 -3.65
N GLY A 143 -14.92 -9.79 -3.12
CA GLY A 143 -15.07 -9.54 -1.67
C GLY A 143 -14.13 -8.46 -1.12
N LEU A 144 -13.60 -7.62 -2.00
CA LEU A 144 -12.79 -6.47 -1.65
C LEU A 144 -13.65 -5.46 -0.85
N PRO A 145 -13.30 -5.05 0.39
CA PRO A 145 -13.97 -3.94 1.07
C PRO A 145 -14.13 -2.70 0.16
N ASP A 146 -15.37 -2.22 0.02
CA ASP A 146 -15.80 -1.31 -1.05
C ASP A 146 -15.18 0.10 -1.05
N THR A 147 -14.43 0.49 -0.01
CA THR A 147 -14.06 1.90 0.14
C THR A 147 -12.59 2.13 0.42
N ASN A 148 -11.97 2.95 -0.44
CA ASN A 148 -10.69 3.64 -0.19
C ASN A 148 -10.84 4.80 0.83
N ARG A 149 -11.92 4.84 1.64
CA ARG A 149 -12.23 5.98 2.54
C ARG A 149 -11.07 6.29 3.50
N GLY A 150 -10.29 5.29 3.90
CA GLY A 150 -9.09 5.49 4.71
C GLY A 150 -7.91 6.12 3.96
N PHE A 151 -7.83 5.95 2.63
CA PHE A 151 -6.75 6.48 1.82
C PHE A 151 -6.82 7.98 1.63
N ASP A 152 -8.00 8.52 1.31
CA ASP A 152 -8.18 9.95 1.09
C ASP A 152 -7.91 10.74 2.39
N GLU A 153 -8.31 10.19 3.54
CA GLU A 153 -7.94 10.74 4.86
C GLU A 153 -6.43 10.65 5.12
N CYS A 154 -5.79 9.54 4.74
CA CYS A 154 -4.34 9.40 4.78
C CYS A 154 -3.65 10.35 3.78
N ARG A 155 -4.26 10.72 2.66
CA ARG A 155 -3.67 11.65 1.68
C ARG A 155 -3.70 13.12 2.14
N HIS A 156 -4.73 13.50 2.90
CA HIS A 156 -4.77 14.81 3.55
C HIS A 156 -3.87 14.86 4.80
N ARG A 157 -3.38 13.70 5.28
CA ARG A 157 -2.50 13.54 6.45
C ARG A 157 -1.40 12.52 6.19
N ARG A 158 -0.63 12.68 5.09
CA ARG A 158 0.26 11.64 4.53
C ARG A 158 1.28 11.16 5.55
N LYS A 159 1.36 9.86 5.73
CA LYS A 159 2.26 9.20 6.68
C LYS A 159 2.74 7.96 5.98
N ILE A 160 4.04 7.88 5.73
CA ILE A 160 4.65 6.83 4.92
C ILE A 160 5.76 6.19 5.74
N PHE A 161 5.95 4.89 5.57
CA PHE A 161 7.13 4.19 6.04
C PHE A 161 8.24 4.31 5.00
#